data_AF-A0A2N7XF67-F1
#
_entry.id   AF-A0A2N7XF67-F1
#
_cell.length_a   1.000
_cell.length_b   1.000
_cell.length_c   1.000
_cell.angle_alpha   90.00
_cell.angle_beta   90.00
_cell.angle_gamma   90.00
#
_symmetry.space_group_name_H-M   'P 1'
#
loop_
_entity.id
_entity.type
_entity.pdbx_description
1 polymer ?
#
loop_
_entity_poly.entity_id
_entity_poly.type
_entity_poly.pdbx_seq_one_letter_code
_entity_poly.pdbx_strand_id
1 'polypeptide(L)' 'MNQPKNLRNDTSVALVRMPELQQMTGLARPTVYKMIQRDASFPRPVKLSDSGARNAPVAFVLSEVQAWIQSRISAREQRA' A
#
# COMPACT_ATOMS: atom_id res chain seq x y z
N MET A 1 26.20 -31.68 1.85
CA MET A 1 24.82 -31.48 1.35
C MET A 1 24.38 -30.08 1.77
N ASN A 2 24.79 -29.05 1.03
CA ASN A 2 24.52 -27.67 1.42
C ASN A 2 23.17 -27.26 0.86
N GLN A 3 22.16 -27.24 1.73
CA GLN A 3 20.87 -26.63 1.45
C GLN A 3 21.09 -25.16 1.04
N PRO A 4 20.55 -24.68 -0.10
CA PRO A 4 20.60 -23.26 -0.42
C PRO A 4 19.80 -22.49 0.63
N LYS A 5 20.44 -21.46 1.19
CA LYS A 5 19.78 -20.49 2.08
C LYS A 5 18.60 -19.88 1.32
N ASN A 6 17.38 -20.28 1.69
CA ASN A 6 16.17 -19.59 1.27
C ASN A 6 16.20 -18.18 1.88
N LEU A 7 16.67 -17.18 1.13
CA LEU A 7 16.50 -15.77 1.47
C LEU A 7 15.04 -15.39 1.23
N ARG A 8 14.13 -15.87 2.08
CA ARG A 8 12.79 -15.30 2.21
C ARG A 8 12.86 -14.13 3.19
N ASN A 9 13.39 -13.01 2.72
CA ASN A 9 13.13 -11.72 3.36
C ASN A 9 11.93 -11.07 2.65
N ASP A 10 10.76 -11.71 2.79
CA ASP A 10 9.46 -11.26 2.26
C ASP A 10 8.88 -10.09 3.08
N THR A 11 9.69 -9.05 3.25
CA THR A 11 9.22 -7.73 3.67
C THR A 11 10.10 -6.70 2.97
N SER A 12 9.90 -6.54 1.66
CA SER A 12 10.54 -5.45 0.91
C SER A 12 10.10 -4.12 1.52
N VAL A 13 11.00 -3.50 2.29
CA VAL A 13 10.78 -2.18 2.89
C VAL A 13 10.90 -1.15 1.78
N ALA A 14 9.76 -0.83 1.18
CA ALA A 14 9.65 0.12 0.08
C ALA A 14 8.45 1.04 0.26
N LEU A 15 8.54 2.23 -0.33
CA LEU A 15 7.47 3.20 -0.39
C LEU A 15 6.99 3.37 -1.83
N VAL A 16 5.67 3.29 -2.05
CA VAL A 16 5.05 3.48 -3.37
C VAL A 16 4.48 4.89 -3.49
N ARG A 17 4.68 5.51 -4.65
CA ARG A 17 4.12 6.86 -4.93
C ARG A 17 2.70 6.76 -5.48
N MET A 18 1.97 7.87 -5.46
CA MET A 18 0.58 7.90 -5.90
C MET A 18 0.31 7.28 -7.30
N PRO A 19 1.14 7.49 -8.35
CA PRO A 19 0.92 6.82 -9.63
C PRO A 19 0.97 5.29 -9.54
N GLU A 20 1.95 4.75 -8.81
CA GLU A 20 2.13 3.32 -8.59
C GLU A 20 1.01 2.73 -7.73
N LEU A 21 0.61 3.43 -6.65
CA LEU A 21 -0.55 3.04 -5.84
C LEU A 21 -1.82 2.91 -6.68
N GLN A 22 -2.08 3.86 -7.59
CA GLN A 22 -3.23 3.80 -8.49
C GLN A 22 -3.14 2.60 -9.45
N GLN A 23 -1.94 2.27 -9.95
CA GLN A 23 -1.73 1.09 -10.80
C GLN A 23 -1.99 -0.22 -10.03
N MET A 24 -1.47 -0.33 -8.79
CA MET A 24 -1.63 -1.53 -7.97
C MET A 24 -3.08 -1.75 -7.51
N THR A 25 -3.77 -0.68 -7.11
CA THR A 25 -5.12 -0.76 -6.54
C THR A 25 -6.23 -0.64 -7.58
N GLY A 26 -5.92 -0.15 -8.78
CA GLY A 26 -6.90 0.20 -9.82
C GLY A 26 -7.78 1.40 -9.45
N LEU A 27 -7.50 2.09 -8.34
CA LEU A 27 -8.30 3.22 -7.87
C LEU A 27 -7.79 4.53 -8.47
N ALA A 28 -8.70 5.38 -8.94
CA ALA A 28 -8.36 6.74 -9.30
C ALA A 28 -7.99 7.58 -8.06
N ARG A 29 -7.10 8.55 -8.22
CA ARG A 29 -6.61 9.42 -7.13
C ARG A 29 -7.71 10.03 -6.23
N PRO A 30 -8.86 10.53 -6.75
CA PRO A 30 -9.93 11.04 -5.87
C PRO A 30 -10.51 9.96 -4.96
N THR A 31 -10.58 8.72 -5.44
CA THR A 31 -11.07 7.57 -4.67
C THR A 31 -10.06 7.16 -3.61
N VAL A 32 -8.76 7.20 -3.91
CA VAL A 32 -7.71 6.98 -2.90
C VAL A 32 -7.87 7.94 -1.72
N TYR A 33 -8.06 9.23 -1.97
CA TYR A 33 -8.27 10.20 -0.88
C TYR A 33 -9.55 9.94 -0.08
N LYS A 34 -10.63 9.48 -0.73
CA LYS A 34 -11.85 9.05 -0.04
C LYS A 34 -11.61 7.81 0.83
N MET A 35 -10.85 6.83 0.34
CA MET A 35 -10.50 5.62 1.09
C MET A 35 -9.67 5.97 2.33
N ILE A 36 -8.65 6.82 2.20
CA ILE A 36 -7.83 7.28 3.34
C ILE A 36 -8.70 7.87 4.47
N GLN A 37 -9.82 8.52 4.15
CA GLN A 37 -10.73 9.12 5.14
C GLN A 37 -11.75 8.13 5.71
N ARG A 38 -12.17 7.13 4.92
CA ARG A 38 -13.35 6.29 5.24
C ARG A 38 -13.01 4.87 5.67
N ASP A 39 -11.90 4.33 5.20
CA ASP A 39 -11.49 2.96 5.43
C ASP A 39 -10.21 2.95 6.26
N ALA A 40 -10.35 2.58 7.54
CA ALA A 40 -9.23 2.50 8.46
C ALA A 40 -8.21 1.42 8.09
N SER A 41 -8.59 0.44 7.25
CA SER A 41 -7.69 -0.61 6.75
C SER A 41 -6.91 -0.18 5.51
N PHE A 42 -7.25 0.96 4.90
CA PHE A 42 -6.54 1.47 3.74
C PHE A 42 -5.16 2.02 4.16
N PRO A 43 -4.10 1.80 3.35
CA PRO A 43 -2.74 2.28 3.65
C PRO A 43 -2.68 3.78 3.91
N ARG A 44 -1.94 4.18 4.95
CA ARG A 44 -1.84 5.59 5.33
C ARG A 44 -0.68 6.28 4.60
N PRO A 45 -0.83 7.57 4.24
CA PRO A 45 0.25 8.31 3.60
C PRO A 45 1.39 8.59 4.59
N VAL A 46 2.61 8.30 4.16
CA VAL A 46 3.87 8.69 4.81
C VAL A 46 4.38 9.96 4.14
N LYS A 47 4.63 11.01 4.93
CA LYS A 47 5.27 12.25 4.44
C LYS A 47 6.73 11.97 4.09
N LEU A 48 7.17 12.45 2.92
CA LEU A 48 8.55 12.28 2.46
C LEU A 48 9.46 13.48 2.80
N SER A 49 8.90 14.51 3.41
CA SER A 49 9.64 15.68 3.87
C SER A 49 9.11 16.16 5.22
N ASP A 50 9.98 16.86 5.96
CA ASP A 50 9.64 17.46 7.26
C ASP A 50 8.74 18.71 7.12
N SER A 51 8.43 19.13 5.89
CA SER A 51 7.59 20.28 5.63
C SER A 51 6.11 20.00 5.99
N GLY A 52 5.52 20.89 6.76
CA GLY A 52 4.07 20.91 7.03
C GLY A 52 3.22 21.42 5.86
N ALA A 53 3.82 21.71 4.70
CA ALA A 53 3.10 22.23 3.55
C ALA A 53 1.98 21.29 3.12
N ARG A 54 0.82 21.86 2.75
CA ARG A 54 -0.37 21.11 2.31
C ARG A 54 -0.10 20.18 1.11
N ASN A 55 0.88 20.53 0.29
CA ASN A 55 1.28 19.79 -0.91
C ASN A 55 2.61 19.04 -0.73
N ALA A 56 3.05 18.80 0.51
CA ALA A 56 4.24 18.00 0.77
C ALA A 56 4.09 16.62 0.11
N PRO A 57 5.15 16.11 -0.55
CA PRO A 57 5.10 14.82 -1.21
C PRO A 57 4.83 13.70 -0.20
N VAL A 58 3.95 12.77 -0.58
CA VAL A 58 3.63 11.58 0.21
C VAL A 58 3.90 10.29 -0.59
N ALA A 59 4.09 9.20 0.15
CA ALA A 59 4.12 7.83 -0.34
C ALA A 59 3.32 6.91 0.58
N PHE A 60 3.25 5.62 0.26
CA PHE A 60 2.55 4.59 1.03
C PHE A 60 3.46 3.40 1.25
N VAL A 61 3.34 2.71 2.37
CA VAL A 61 4.15 1.52 2.65
C VAL A 61 3.71 0.37 1.73
N LEU A 62 4.64 -0.20 0.97
CA LEU A 62 4.35 -1.25 -0.02
C LEU A 62 3.63 -2.45 0.62
N SER A 63 4.10 -2.91 1.78
CA SER A 63 3.51 -4.07 2.47
C SER A 63 2.07 -3.81 2.93
N GLU A 64 1.74 -2.60 3.38
CA GLU A 64 0.36 -2.22 3.71
C GLU A 64 -0.54 -2.24 2.47
N VAL A 65 -0.04 -1.74 1.34
CA VAL A 65 -0.78 -1.74 0.07
C VAL A 65 -1.06 -3.17 -0.38
N GLN A 66 -0.05 -4.05 -0.35
CA GLN A 66 -0.22 -5.46 -0.69
C GLN A 66 -1.19 -6.18 0.25
N ALA A 67 -1.09 -5.92 1.56
CA ALA A 67 -2.00 -6.49 2.55
C ALA A 67 -3.46 -6.06 2.33
N TRP A 68 -3.68 -4.78 2.01
CA TRP A 68 -5.03 -4.28 1.69
C TRP A 68 -5.59 -4.95 0.43
N ILE A 69 -4.79 -5.07 -0.65
CA ILE A 69 -5.21 -5.77 -1.87
C ILE A 69 -5.58 -7.23 -1.55
N GLN A 70 -4.75 -7.93 -0.79
CA GLN A 70 -5.00 -9.31 -0.39
C GLN A 70 -6.30 -9.44 0.42
N SER A 71 -6.56 -8.50 1.33
CA SER A 71 -7.82 -8.45 2.08
C SER A 71 -9.05 -8.30 1.16
N ARG A 72 -8.97 -7.46 0.11
CA ARG A 72 -10.04 -7.33 -0.88
C ARG A 72 -10.29 -8.62 -1.65
N ILE A 73 -9.23 -9.33 -2.02
CA ILE A 73 -9.33 -10.65 -2.68
C ILE A 73 -10.01 -11.64 -1.74
N SER A 74 -9.52 -11.78 -0.51
CA SER A 74 -10.09 -12.71 0.47
C SER A 74 -11.55 -12.39 0.82
N ALA A 75 -11.92 -11.12 0.93
CA ALA A 75 -13.30 -10.70 1.18
C ALA A 75 -14.25 -11.02 0.01
N ARG A 76 -13.75 -11.09 -1.23
CA ARG A 76 -14.52 -11.58 -2.37
C ARG A 76 -14.79 -13.08 -2.25
N GLU A 77 -13.75 -13.87 -1.96
CA GLU A 77 -13.86 -15.33 -1.85
C GLU A 77 -14.80 -15.77 -0.73
N GLN A 78 -14.86 -15.03 0.38
CA GLN A 78 -15.77 -15.32 1.50
C GLN A 78 -17.24 -14.99 1.22
N ARG A 79 -17.54 -14.27 0.13
CA ARG A 79 -18.90 -13.90 -0.28
C ARG A 79 -19.43 -14.72 -1.45
N ALA A 80 -18.58 -15.55 -2.05
CA ALA A 80 -18.94 -16.51 -3.10
C ALA A 80 -19.42 -17.82 -2.46
#